data_AF-A0A7C4T3N1-F1
#
_entry.id   AF-A0A7C4T3N1-F1
#
_cell.length_a   1.000
_cell.length_b   1.000
_cell.length_c   1.000
_cell.angle_alpha   90.00
_cell.angle_beta   90.00
_cell.angle_gamma   90.00
#
_symmetry.space_group_name_H-M   'P 1'
#
loop_
_entity.id
_entity.type
_entity.pdbx_description
1 polymer ?
#
loop_
_entity_poly.entity_id
_entity_poly.type
_entity_poly.pdbx_seq_one_letter_code
_entity_poly.pdbx_strand_id
1 'polypeptide(L)'
;MIKSALEIAMEKTKDLKVDKKAIEEQEARTEGKKLAGTFLNNPEGINLVEALKKYPQDKLEHVRAGIFEILLANLQLPTGTTAPAQSRIKLIEEGLSAIAGKTASAQIKTVAPQIETFLKQYTEDLQQADEAIKKQYAPRLKMKEQEMSARLGQPVKINPMSDPEFNKFYTQNINRIKSQYQEYLDRIKQDLARICNITLQ
;
A
#
# COMPACT_ATOMS: atom_id res chain seq x y z
N MET A 1 20.84 -0.63 53.53
CA MET A 1 21.66 -0.40 52.32
C MET A 1 20.72 -0.11 51.16
N ILE A 2 20.85 1.05 50.52
CA ILE A 2 20.04 1.45 49.36
C ILE A 2 20.80 0.96 48.13
N LYS A 3 20.19 0.05 47.36
CA LYS A 3 20.77 -0.47 46.11
C LYS A 3 20.87 0.67 45.09
N SER A 4 21.99 0.73 44.35
CA SER A 4 22.23 1.75 43.35
C SER A 4 21.31 1.56 42.13
N ALA A 5 20.85 2.65 41.50
CA ALA A 5 20.09 2.60 40.25
C ALA A 5 20.83 1.84 39.13
N LEU A 6 22.17 1.77 39.20
CA LEU A 6 23.02 0.99 38.31
C LEU A 6 22.85 -0.53 38.51
N GLU A 7 22.70 -0.99 39.75
CA GLU A 7 22.47 -2.41 40.06
C GLU A 7 21.08 -2.86 39.59
N ILE A 8 20.06 -2.00 39.73
CA ILE A 8 18.70 -2.25 39.23
C ILE A 8 18.66 -2.30 37.69
N ALA A 9 19.48 -1.49 37.00
CA ALA A 9 19.62 -1.52 35.54
C ALA A 9 20.39 -2.76 35.04
N MET A 10 21.37 -3.26 35.81
CA MET A 10 22.09 -4.49 35.51
C MET A 10 21.29 -5.76 35.82
N GLU A 11 20.40 -5.74 36.82
CA GLU A 11 19.43 -6.83 37.05
C GLU A 11 18.41 -6.91 35.89
N LYS A 12 17.91 -5.76 35.40
CA LYS A 12 16.97 -5.71 34.25
C LYS A 12 17.55 -6.16 32.91
N THR A 13 18.87 -6.17 32.75
CA THR A 13 19.54 -6.65 31.53
C THR A 13 19.99 -8.11 31.64
N LYS A 14 20.16 -8.65 32.87
CA LYS A 14 20.45 -10.08 33.11
C LYS A 14 19.28 -11.01 32.82
N ASP A 15 18.04 -10.52 32.96
CA ASP A 15 16.82 -11.27 32.62
C ASP A 15 16.40 -11.15 31.15
N LEU A 16 17.12 -10.37 30.33
CA LEU A 16 16.91 -10.36 28.89
C LEU A 16 17.56 -11.63 28.31
N LYS A 17 16.86 -12.77 28.42
CA LYS A 17 17.17 -13.95 27.60
C LYS A 17 17.02 -13.51 26.15
N VAL A 18 18.16 -13.18 25.54
CA VAL A 18 18.25 -12.94 24.11
C VAL A 18 17.80 -14.23 23.44
N ASP A 19 16.56 -14.23 22.95
CA ASP A 19 16.01 -15.34 22.20
C ASP A 19 16.70 -15.36 20.84
N LYS A 20 17.81 -16.11 20.79
CA LYS A 20 18.65 -16.25 19.60
C LYS A 20 17.83 -16.76 18.40
N LYS A 21 16.81 -17.58 18.64
CA LYS A 21 15.90 -18.07 17.59
C LYS A 21 15.07 -16.91 17.05
N ALA A 22 14.44 -16.12 17.92
CA ALA A 22 13.67 -14.95 17.50
C ALA A 22 14.51 -13.92 16.71
N ILE A 23 15.79 -13.74 17.08
CA ILE A 23 16.72 -12.90 16.31
C ILE A 23 16.97 -13.47 14.91
N GLU A 24 17.31 -14.76 14.82
CA GLU A 24 17.59 -15.43 13.55
C GLU A 24 16.36 -15.42 12.61
N GLU A 25 15.15 -15.57 13.17
CA GLU A 25 13.88 -15.46 12.44
C GLU A 25 13.67 -14.04 11.90
N GLN A 26 13.93 -13.02 12.73
CA GLN A 26 13.79 -11.61 12.33
C GLN A 26 14.84 -11.19 11.28
N GLU A 27 16.06 -11.70 11.38
CA GLU A 27 17.11 -11.51 10.37
C GLU A 27 16.71 -12.14 9.03
N ALA A 28 16.26 -13.39 9.05
CA ALA A 28 15.77 -14.08 7.85
C ALA A 28 14.61 -13.31 7.18
N ARG A 29 13.69 -12.80 7.98
CA ARG A 29 12.60 -11.94 7.49
C ARG A 29 13.12 -10.63 6.91
N THR A 30 14.09 -9.99 7.55
CA THR A 30 14.71 -8.76 7.06
C THR A 30 15.41 -8.97 5.72
N GLU A 31 16.09 -10.10 5.53
CA GLU A 31 16.68 -10.48 4.24
C GLU A 31 15.60 -10.69 3.17
N GLY A 32 14.48 -11.34 3.52
CA GLY A 32 13.31 -11.44 2.65
C GLY A 32 12.81 -10.07 2.17
N LYS A 33 12.71 -9.08 3.08
CA LYS A 33 12.31 -7.71 2.73
C LYS A 33 13.27 -7.07 1.74
N LYS A 34 14.59 -7.24 1.93
CA LYS A 34 15.62 -6.73 1.03
C LYS A 34 15.54 -7.36 -0.36
N LEU A 35 15.31 -8.69 -0.43
CA LEU A 35 15.14 -9.41 -1.70
C LEU A 35 13.95 -8.86 -2.49
N ALA A 36 12.80 -8.70 -1.83
CA ALA A 36 11.61 -8.14 -2.48
C ALA A 36 11.82 -6.69 -2.93
N GLY A 37 12.46 -5.85 -2.11
CA GLY A 37 12.80 -4.48 -2.51
C GLY A 37 13.71 -4.44 -3.74
N THR A 38 14.71 -5.31 -3.78
CA THR A 38 15.61 -5.44 -4.93
C THR A 38 14.85 -5.89 -6.18
N PHE A 39 14.02 -6.92 -6.05
CA PHE A 39 13.20 -7.43 -7.15
C PHE A 39 12.22 -6.39 -7.70
N LEU A 40 11.54 -5.64 -6.83
CA LEU A 40 10.60 -4.61 -7.23
C LEU A 40 11.24 -3.39 -7.89
N ASN A 41 12.53 -3.14 -7.65
CA ASN A 41 13.27 -1.99 -8.19
C ASN A 41 14.14 -2.36 -9.40
N ASN A 42 14.62 -3.61 -9.47
CA ASN A 42 15.44 -4.14 -10.55
C ASN A 42 15.07 -5.61 -10.84
N PRO A 43 13.91 -5.85 -11.49
CA PRO A 43 13.38 -7.21 -11.68
C PRO A 43 14.26 -8.09 -12.57
N GLU A 44 15.03 -7.50 -13.50
CA GLU A 44 15.97 -8.24 -14.35
C GLU A 44 17.24 -8.65 -13.60
N GLY A 45 17.59 -7.94 -12.52
CA GLY A 45 18.80 -8.18 -11.74
C GLY A 45 18.69 -9.31 -10.71
N ILE A 46 17.49 -9.86 -10.47
CA ILE A 46 17.28 -10.91 -9.48
C ILE A 46 16.16 -11.89 -9.85
N ASN A 47 16.48 -13.18 -9.76
CA ASN A 47 15.48 -14.25 -9.82
C ASN A 47 15.15 -14.72 -8.40
N LEU A 48 13.94 -14.44 -7.92
CA LEU A 48 13.51 -14.78 -6.56
C LEU A 48 13.52 -16.31 -6.30
N VAL A 49 13.16 -17.13 -7.29
CA VAL A 49 13.17 -18.59 -7.16
C VAL A 49 14.60 -19.09 -6.92
N GLU A 50 15.57 -18.59 -7.68
CA GLU A 50 16.99 -18.95 -7.50
C GLU A 50 17.56 -18.36 -6.20
N ALA A 51 17.14 -17.15 -5.81
CA ALA A 51 17.58 -16.53 -4.55
C ALA A 51 17.10 -17.35 -3.34
N LEU A 52 15.87 -17.84 -3.35
CA LEU A 52 15.31 -18.64 -2.25
C LEU A 52 16.04 -19.97 -2.05
N LYS A 53 16.52 -20.62 -3.13
CA LYS A 53 17.28 -21.89 -3.03
C LYS A 53 18.57 -21.78 -2.19
N LYS A 54 19.08 -20.55 -1.98
CA LYS A 54 20.30 -20.30 -1.20
C LYS A 54 20.07 -20.30 0.31
N TYR A 55 18.81 -20.28 0.76
CA TYR A 55 18.47 -20.25 2.18
C TYR A 55 18.18 -21.66 2.71
N PRO A 56 18.58 -21.96 3.96
CA PRO A 56 18.27 -23.23 4.59
C PRO A 56 16.77 -23.31 4.93
N GLN A 57 16.25 -24.54 5.05
CA GLN A 57 14.80 -24.80 5.18
C GLN A 57 14.18 -24.16 6.43
N ASP A 58 14.92 -24.11 7.52
CA ASP A 58 14.53 -23.49 8.79
C ASP A 58 14.37 -21.96 8.71
N LYS A 59 15.01 -21.31 7.72
CA LYS A 59 14.90 -19.85 7.47
C LYS A 59 13.94 -19.49 6.35
N LEU A 60 13.62 -20.44 5.46
CA LEU A 60 12.84 -20.17 4.25
C LEU A 60 11.47 -19.57 4.53
N GLU A 61 10.78 -20.05 5.57
CA GLU A 61 9.46 -19.53 5.95
C GLU A 61 9.52 -18.03 6.29
N HIS A 62 10.49 -17.64 7.11
CA HIS A 62 10.68 -16.24 7.52
C HIS A 62 11.12 -15.35 6.35
N VAL A 63 11.99 -15.84 5.47
CA VAL A 63 12.38 -15.13 4.23
C VAL A 63 11.16 -14.89 3.34
N ARG A 64 10.31 -15.91 3.13
CA ARG A 64 9.08 -15.79 2.34
C ARG A 64 8.10 -14.79 2.95
N ALA A 65 7.94 -14.79 4.28
CA ALA A 65 7.12 -13.80 4.98
C ALA A 65 7.63 -12.37 4.75
N GLY A 66 8.94 -12.16 4.85
CA GLY A 66 9.56 -10.85 4.55
C GLY A 66 9.34 -10.38 3.11
N ILE A 67 9.45 -11.29 2.14
CA ILE A 67 9.15 -10.99 0.74
C ILE A 67 7.67 -10.59 0.60
N PHE A 68 6.77 -11.42 1.13
CA PHE A 68 5.33 -11.23 1.07
C PHE A 68 4.89 -9.87 1.61
N GLU A 69 5.42 -9.45 2.76
CA GLU A 69 5.14 -8.14 3.35
C GLU A 69 5.48 -6.98 2.43
N ILE A 70 6.66 -7.01 1.80
CA ILE A 70 7.06 -5.93 0.90
C ILE A 70 6.21 -5.94 -0.37
N LEU A 71 5.88 -7.11 -0.91
CA LEU A 71 4.99 -7.21 -2.08
C LEU A 71 3.60 -6.62 -1.76
N LEU A 72 3.00 -6.97 -0.62
CA LEU A 72 1.70 -6.44 -0.21
C LEU A 72 1.73 -4.96 0.21
N ALA A 73 2.84 -4.49 0.80
CA ALA A 73 3.02 -3.06 1.09
C ALA A 73 3.04 -2.23 -0.20
N ASN A 74 3.51 -2.82 -1.31
CA ASN A 74 3.53 -2.20 -2.62
C ASN A 74 2.24 -2.36 -3.42
N LEU A 75 1.32 -3.20 -2.97
CA LEU A 75 -0.05 -3.26 -3.48
C LEU A 75 -0.86 -2.12 -2.85
N GLN A 76 -0.94 -0.98 -3.52
CA GLN A 76 -1.59 0.23 -3.02
C GLN A 76 -2.53 0.84 -4.06
N LEU A 77 -3.51 1.62 -3.60
CA LEU A 77 -4.33 2.42 -4.50
C LEU A 77 -3.43 3.40 -5.28
N PRO A 78 -3.59 3.52 -6.61
CA PRO A 78 -2.83 4.46 -7.42
C PRO A 78 -2.93 5.90 -6.89
N THR A 79 -1.79 6.56 -6.73
CA THR A 79 -1.73 7.96 -6.33
C THR A 79 -1.06 8.76 -7.45
N GLY A 80 -1.85 9.20 -8.43
CA GLY A 80 -1.36 9.96 -9.58
C GLY A 80 -0.91 9.10 -10.77
N THR A 81 -0.12 9.70 -11.66
CA THR A 81 0.31 9.16 -12.97
C THR A 81 1.65 8.41 -12.95
N THR A 82 2.15 8.01 -11.77
CA THR A 82 3.34 7.15 -11.72
C THR A 82 3.07 5.79 -12.35
N ALA A 83 4.11 5.21 -12.96
CA ALA A 83 4.21 3.94 -13.70
C ALA A 83 2.92 3.08 -13.80
N PRO A 84 2.55 2.58 -14.99
CA PRO A 84 1.28 1.88 -15.20
C PRO A 84 1.02 0.87 -14.08
N ALA A 85 -0.10 1.00 -13.38
CA ALA A 85 -0.45 0.08 -12.28
C ALA A 85 -0.27 -1.39 -12.70
N GLN A 86 -0.52 -1.67 -13.98
CA GLN A 86 -0.30 -2.95 -14.65
C GLN A 86 1.12 -3.51 -14.54
N SER A 87 2.18 -2.70 -14.70
CA SER A 87 3.55 -3.21 -14.54
C SER A 87 3.89 -3.52 -13.07
N ARG A 88 3.27 -2.81 -12.12
CA ARG A 88 3.46 -3.09 -10.69
C ARG A 88 2.73 -4.34 -10.24
N ILE A 89 1.48 -4.55 -10.68
CA ILE A 89 0.70 -5.74 -10.32
C ILE A 89 1.35 -7.00 -10.88
N LYS A 90 1.83 -6.96 -12.13
CA LYS A 90 2.55 -8.10 -12.71
C LYS A 90 3.78 -8.49 -11.90
N LEU A 91 4.59 -7.53 -11.44
CA LEU A 91 5.73 -7.82 -10.57
C LEU A 91 5.29 -8.43 -9.24
N ILE A 92 4.21 -7.92 -8.64
CA ILE A 92 3.67 -8.48 -7.40
C ILE A 92 3.19 -9.92 -7.63
N GLU A 93 2.49 -10.20 -8.73
CA GLU A 93 2.07 -11.54 -9.12
C GLU A 93 3.26 -12.50 -9.29
N GLU A 94 4.29 -12.08 -10.03
CA GLU A 94 5.51 -12.85 -10.28
C GLU A 94 6.24 -13.14 -8.95
N GLY A 95 6.39 -12.13 -8.09
CA GLY A 95 7.01 -12.27 -6.78
C GLY A 95 6.24 -13.19 -5.83
N LEU A 96 4.92 -13.03 -5.76
CA LEU A 96 4.04 -13.89 -4.95
C LEU A 96 4.08 -15.33 -5.46
N SER A 97 4.05 -15.51 -6.79
CA SER A 97 4.18 -16.84 -7.41
C SER A 97 5.51 -17.52 -7.11
N ALA A 98 6.59 -16.76 -6.98
CA ALA A 98 7.92 -17.30 -6.68
C ALA A 98 8.06 -17.82 -5.24
N ILE A 99 7.33 -17.22 -4.28
CA ILE A 99 7.33 -17.67 -2.88
C ILE A 99 6.22 -18.67 -2.56
N ALA A 100 5.18 -18.72 -3.39
CA ALA A 100 4.03 -19.58 -3.22
C ALA A 100 4.25 -21.00 -3.76
N GLY A 101 3.54 -21.98 -3.21
CA GLY A 101 3.48 -23.33 -3.77
C GLY A 101 2.75 -23.36 -5.12
N LYS A 102 2.89 -24.45 -5.88
CA LYS A 102 2.33 -24.60 -7.25
C LYS A 102 0.83 -24.24 -7.35
N THR A 103 0.01 -24.75 -6.42
CA THR A 103 -1.44 -24.48 -6.38
C THR A 103 -1.75 -23.01 -6.09
N ALA A 104 -1.07 -22.43 -5.10
CA ALA A 104 -1.24 -21.03 -4.71
C ALA A 104 -0.79 -20.09 -5.85
N SER A 105 0.31 -20.38 -6.53
CA SER A 105 0.73 -19.62 -7.72
C SER A 105 -0.34 -19.59 -8.81
N ALA A 106 -1.01 -20.72 -9.09
CA ALA A 106 -2.09 -20.75 -10.08
C ALA A 106 -3.28 -19.84 -9.68
N GLN A 107 -3.62 -19.81 -8.39
CA GLN A 107 -4.66 -18.92 -7.87
C GLN A 107 -4.24 -17.45 -7.97
N ILE A 108 -3.00 -17.11 -7.59
CA ILE A 108 -2.46 -15.75 -7.70
C ILE A 108 -2.57 -15.23 -9.13
N LYS A 109 -2.16 -16.04 -10.12
CA LYS A 109 -2.27 -15.71 -11.55
C LYS A 109 -3.69 -15.47 -12.03
N THR A 110 -4.67 -16.10 -11.38
CA THR A 110 -6.10 -15.92 -11.70
C THR A 110 -6.66 -14.64 -11.10
N VAL A 111 -6.16 -14.24 -9.92
CA VAL A 111 -6.64 -13.05 -9.19
C VAL A 111 -5.95 -11.77 -9.65
N ALA A 112 -4.69 -11.82 -10.10
CA ALA A 112 -3.94 -10.63 -10.50
C ALA A 112 -4.66 -9.74 -11.54
N PRO A 113 -5.27 -10.26 -12.62
CA PRO A 113 -6.04 -9.44 -13.57
C PRO A 113 -7.26 -8.74 -12.94
N GLN A 114 -7.86 -9.36 -11.91
CA GLN A 114 -8.99 -8.77 -11.19
C GLN A 114 -8.53 -7.58 -10.35
N ILE A 115 -7.34 -7.68 -9.73
CA ILE A 115 -6.72 -6.57 -9.01
C ILE A 115 -6.40 -5.42 -9.97
N GLU A 116 -5.85 -5.70 -11.15
CA GLU A 116 -5.60 -4.66 -12.17
C GLU A 116 -6.88 -3.92 -12.56
N THR A 117 -7.95 -4.68 -12.84
CA THR A 117 -9.26 -4.13 -13.20
C THR A 117 -9.84 -3.28 -12.07
N PHE A 118 -9.72 -3.75 -10.83
CA PHE A 118 -10.15 -3.02 -9.64
C PHE A 118 -9.41 -1.68 -9.48
N LEU A 119 -8.09 -1.64 -9.65
CA LEU A 119 -7.30 -0.41 -9.54
C LEU A 119 -7.56 0.57 -10.70
N LYS A 120 -7.88 0.03 -11.89
CA LYS A 120 -8.33 0.84 -13.03
C LYS A 120 -9.66 1.51 -12.73
N GLN A 121 -10.64 0.75 -12.22
CA GLN A 121 -11.95 1.28 -11.85
C GLN A 121 -11.83 2.38 -10.79
N TYR A 122 -10.98 2.21 -9.77
CA TYR A 122 -10.72 3.26 -8.78
C TYR A 122 -10.31 4.59 -9.41
N THR A 123 -9.43 4.54 -10.41
CA THR A 123 -8.93 5.75 -11.08
C THR A 123 -10.03 6.40 -11.92
N GLU A 124 -10.84 5.59 -12.61
CA GLU A 124 -11.97 6.06 -13.40
C GLU A 124 -13.06 6.70 -12.51
N ASP A 125 -13.38 6.08 -11.37
CA ASP A 125 -14.35 6.59 -10.41
C ASP A 125 -13.90 7.94 -9.82
N LEU A 126 -12.62 8.11 -9.53
CA LEU A 126 -12.07 9.39 -9.07
C LEU A 126 -12.20 10.48 -10.14
N GLN A 127 -11.93 10.15 -11.40
CA GLN A 127 -12.07 11.10 -12.51
C GLN A 127 -13.53 11.50 -12.72
N GLN A 128 -14.44 10.53 -12.74
CA GLN A 128 -15.87 10.79 -12.87
C GLN A 128 -16.41 11.62 -11.70
N ALA A 129 -15.97 11.35 -10.48
CA ALA A 129 -16.35 12.13 -9.31
C ALA A 129 -15.84 13.58 -9.41
N ASP A 130 -14.58 13.79 -9.83
CA ASP A 130 -14.02 15.12 -10.03
C ASP A 130 -14.83 15.95 -11.05
N GLU A 131 -15.16 15.35 -12.20
CA GLU A 131 -15.98 15.98 -13.24
C GLU A 131 -17.40 16.28 -12.76
N ALA A 132 -18.04 15.32 -12.10
CA ALA A 132 -19.40 15.47 -11.57
C ALA A 132 -19.48 16.58 -10.52
N ILE A 133 -18.51 16.65 -9.60
CA ILE A 133 -18.44 17.69 -8.55
C ILE A 133 -18.25 19.06 -9.19
N LYS A 134 -17.33 19.21 -10.15
CA LYS A 134 -17.12 20.47 -10.88
C LYS A 134 -18.38 20.93 -11.59
N LYS A 135 -19.07 20.03 -12.30
CA LYS A 135 -20.31 20.33 -13.02
C LYS A 135 -21.44 20.73 -12.08
N GLN A 136 -21.59 20.02 -10.96
CA GLN A 136 -22.62 20.31 -9.94
C GLN A 136 -22.40 21.67 -9.27
N TYR A 137 -21.13 22.06 -9.06
CA TYR A 137 -20.79 23.26 -8.31
C TYR A 137 -20.59 24.52 -9.16
N ALA A 138 -20.39 24.37 -10.48
CA ALA A 138 -20.29 25.46 -11.45
C ALA A 138 -21.38 26.57 -11.30
N PRO A 139 -22.69 26.28 -11.15
CA PRO A 139 -23.69 27.33 -10.98
C PRO A 139 -23.52 28.12 -9.68
N ARG A 140 -23.12 27.47 -8.57
CA ARG A 140 -22.88 28.14 -7.29
C ARG A 140 -21.69 29.10 -7.36
N LEU A 141 -20.62 28.70 -8.04
CA LEU A 141 -19.45 29.56 -8.26
C LEU A 141 -19.80 30.78 -9.10
N LYS A 142 -20.54 30.60 -10.20
CA LYS A 142 -20.99 31.71 -11.04
C LYS A 142 -21.82 32.74 -10.27
N MET A 143 -22.72 32.30 -9.39
CA MET A 143 -23.49 33.21 -8.54
C MET A 143 -22.57 33.98 -7.59
N LYS A 144 -21.65 33.30 -6.89
CA LYS A 144 -20.67 33.96 -5.99
C LYS A 144 -19.77 34.95 -6.75
N GLU A 145 -19.34 34.63 -7.97
CA GLU A 145 -18.54 35.52 -8.83
C GLU A 145 -19.31 36.78 -9.20
N GLN A 146 -20.59 36.66 -9.58
CA GLN A 146 -21.45 37.80 -9.90
C GLN A 146 -21.69 38.70 -8.70
N GLU A 147 -22.00 38.12 -7.54
CA GLU A 147 -22.23 38.89 -6.30
C GLU A 147 -20.97 39.66 -5.87
N MET A 148 -19.79 39.03 -5.93
CA MET A 148 -18.54 39.72 -5.61
C MET A 148 -18.19 40.79 -6.64
N SER A 149 -18.42 40.52 -7.92
CA SER A 149 -18.16 41.50 -8.98
C SER A 149 -19.02 42.74 -8.82
N ALA A 150 -20.30 42.57 -8.48
CA ALA A 150 -21.22 43.67 -8.21
C ALA A 150 -20.80 44.51 -6.99
N ARG A 151 -20.28 43.87 -5.92
CA ARG A 151 -19.83 44.55 -4.71
C ARG A 151 -18.51 45.32 -4.90
N LEU A 152 -17.58 44.76 -5.67
CA LEU A 152 -16.25 45.34 -5.88
C LEU A 152 -16.17 46.28 -7.10
N GLY A 153 -17.21 46.30 -7.94
CA GLY A 153 -17.25 47.10 -9.17
C GLY A 153 -16.28 46.62 -10.25
N GLN A 154 -15.74 45.41 -10.14
CA GLN A 154 -14.79 44.83 -11.09
C GLN A 154 -15.04 43.32 -11.27
N PRO A 155 -14.70 42.72 -12.43
CA PRO A 155 -14.87 41.28 -12.65
C PRO A 155 -14.02 40.44 -11.69
N VAL A 156 -14.64 39.50 -10.99
CA VAL A 156 -13.99 38.52 -10.11
C VAL A 156 -14.15 37.12 -10.70
N LYS A 157 -13.05 36.35 -10.71
CA LYS A 157 -13.06 34.94 -11.07
C LYS A 157 -12.57 34.11 -9.88
N ILE A 158 -13.38 33.15 -9.45
CA ILE A 158 -13.07 32.31 -8.30
C ILE A 158 -12.37 31.04 -8.78
N ASN A 159 -11.22 30.72 -8.19
CA ASN A 159 -10.68 29.37 -8.28
C ASN A 159 -11.53 28.44 -7.40
N PRO A 160 -12.17 27.38 -7.95
CA PRO A 160 -13.00 26.46 -7.17
C PRO A 160 -12.31 25.93 -5.91
N MET A 161 -11.02 25.59 -6.00
CA MET A 161 -10.25 25.06 -4.87
C MET A 161 -10.00 26.09 -3.75
N SER A 162 -10.16 27.38 -4.05
CA SER A 162 -10.06 28.45 -3.05
C SER A 162 -11.38 28.70 -2.31
N ASP A 163 -12.51 28.13 -2.77
CA ASP A 163 -13.79 28.21 -2.08
C ASP A 163 -13.87 27.11 -0.99
N PRO A 164 -14.01 27.48 0.31
CA PRO A 164 -13.99 26.50 1.40
C PRO A 164 -15.13 25.47 1.33
N GLU A 165 -16.29 25.88 0.83
CA GLU A 165 -17.47 25.01 0.70
C GLU A 165 -17.25 23.98 -0.43
N PHE A 166 -16.70 24.40 -1.58
CA PHE A 166 -16.27 23.50 -2.65
C PHE A 166 -15.23 22.50 -2.13
N ASN A 167 -14.17 23.00 -1.49
CA ASN A 167 -13.07 22.14 -1.03
C ASN A 167 -13.56 21.09 -0.01
N LYS A 168 -14.46 21.49 0.90
CA LYS A 168 -15.09 20.57 1.86
C LYS A 168 -15.91 19.49 1.14
N PHE A 169 -16.77 19.89 0.21
CA PHE A 169 -17.59 18.95 -0.56
C PHE A 169 -16.75 18.01 -1.41
N TYR A 170 -15.72 18.54 -2.08
CA TYR A 170 -14.76 17.79 -2.88
C TYR A 170 -14.05 16.74 -2.04
N THR A 171 -13.41 17.17 -0.95
CA THR A 171 -12.64 16.30 -0.05
C THR A 171 -13.51 15.21 0.54
N GLN A 172 -14.74 15.52 0.96
CA GLN A 172 -15.68 14.53 1.50
C GLN A 172 -16.03 13.43 0.49
N ASN A 173 -16.34 13.80 -0.76
CA ASN A 173 -16.69 12.83 -1.79
C ASN A 173 -15.49 11.96 -2.20
N ILE A 174 -14.34 12.59 -2.43
CA ILE A 174 -13.11 11.87 -2.82
C ILE A 174 -12.65 10.94 -1.71
N ASN A 175 -12.68 11.37 -0.44
CA ASN A 175 -12.30 10.52 0.68
C ASN A 175 -13.26 9.34 0.85
N ARG A 176 -14.56 9.53 0.63
CA ARG A 176 -15.53 8.43 0.67
C ARG A 176 -15.18 7.34 -0.34
N ILE A 177 -14.86 7.71 -1.59
CA ILE A 177 -14.44 6.77 -2.63
C ILE A 177 -13.14 6.07 -2.19
N LYS A 178 -12.13 6.83 -1.79
CA LYS A 178 -10.84 6.27 -1.31
C LYS A 178 -11.01 5.27 -0.19
N SER A 179 -11.83 5.58 0.82
CA SER A 179 -12.08 4.67 1.95
C SER A 179 -12.75 3.37 1.52
N GLN A 180 -13.75 3.44 0.63
CA GLN A 180 -14.44 2.24 0.11
C GLN A 180 -13.49 1.33 -0.65
N TYR A 181 -12.64 1.91 -1.50
CA TYR A 181 -11.64 1.16 -2.24
C TYR A 181 -10.52 0.63 -1.35
N GLN A 182 -10.10 1.39 -0.33
CA GLN A 182 -9.07 0.94 0.60
C GLN A 182 -9.55 -0.30 1.38
N GLU A 183 -10.79 -0.29 1.86
CA GLU A 183 -11.37 -1.44 2.57
C GLU A 183 -11.38 -2.70 1.69
N TYR A 184 -11.75 -2.57 0.41
CA TYR A 184 -11.74 -3.70 -0.52
C TYR A 184 -10.31 -4.17 -0.84
N LEU A 185 -9.37 -3.25 -0.99
CA LEU A 185 -7.96 -3.57 -1.18
C LEU A 185 -7.39 -4.35 0.02
N ASP A 186 -7.75 -3.96 1.24
CA ASP A 186 -7.31 -4.65 2.45
C ASP A 186 -7.86 -6.08 2.51
N ARG A 187 -9.10 -6.31 2.06
CA ARG A 187 -9.67 -7.66 1.90
C ARG A 187 -8.90 -8.49 0.87
N ILE A 188 -8.55 -7.91 -0.29
CA ILE A 188 -7.70 -8.57 -1.30
C ILE A 188 -6.36 -8.98 -0.68
N LYS A 189 -5.72 -8.11 0.11
CA LYS A 189 -4.46 -8.42 0.78
C LYS A 189 -4.60 -9.60 1.74
N GLN A 190 -5.69 -9.66 2.49
CA GLN A 190 -6.00 -10.79 3.38
C GLN A 190 -6.26 -12.09 2.61
N ASP A 191 -6.96 -12.03 1.47
CA ASP A 191 -7.18 -13.18 0.60
C ASP A 191 -5.84 -13.72 0.05
N LEU A 192 -4.96 -12.84 -0.42
CA LEU A 192 -3.62 -13.20 -0.89
C LEU A 192 -2.78 -13.85 0.22
N ALA A 193 -2.90 -13.36 1.45
CA ALA A 193 -2.21 -13.96 2.62
C ALA A 193 -2.71 -15.38 2.90
N ARG A 194 -4.02 -15.60 2.83
CA ARG A 194 -4.64 -16.93 2.94
C ARG A 194 -4.19 -17.86 1.81
N ILE A 195 -4.17 -17.38 0.56
CA ILE A 195 -3.69 -18.17 -0.60
C ILE A 195 -2.22 -18.57 -0.43
N CYS A 196 -1.38 -17.68 0.08
CA CYS A 196 0.05 -17.96 0.29
C CYS A 196 0.34 -18.74 1.57
N ASN A 197 -0.66 -18.97 2.43
CA ASN A 197 -0.50 -19.53 3.77
C ASN A 197 0.53 -18.77 4.63
N ILE A 198 0.49 -17.43 4.57
CA ILE A 198 1.38 -16.53 5.33
C ILE A 198 0.53 -15.73 6.31
N THR A 199 0.91 -15.74 7.59
CA THR A 199 0.25 -14.92 8.61
C THR A 199 0.76 -13.49 8.54
N LEU A 200 -0.15 -12.55 8.32
CA LEU A 200 0.12 -11.12 8.47
C LEU A 200 0.28 -10.81 9.97
N GLN A 201 1.40 -10.21 10.36
CA GLN A 201 1.60 -9.65 11.70
C GLN A 201 1.23 -8.17 11.73
#